data_AF-A0A957UGP1-F1
#
_entry.id   AF-A0A957UGP1-F1
#
_cell.length_a   1.000
_cell.length_b   1.000
_cell.length_c   1.000
_cell.angle_alpha   90.00
_cell.angle_beta   90.00
_cell.angle_gamma   90.00
#
_symmetry.space_group_name_H-M   'P 1'
#
loop_
_entity.id
_entity.type
_entity.pdbx_description
1 polymer ?
#
loop_
_entity_poly.entity_id
_entity_poly.type
_entity_poly.pdbx_seq_one_letter_code
_entity_poly.pdbx_strand_id
1 'polypeptide(L)'
;MSIRITVYGRHTATCQSVLSNARALDIQGLRSCRIAKLYFLAENPGTESISRLCAFLLADPVTEEASWVEGADDAPSANELKNAAVVEVALRPGVTDVTARELVRGMAELGMPTCEVATATRYELSGALSDADLRRLAQ
;
A
#
# COMPACT_ATOMS: atom_id res chain seq x y z
N MET A 1 -0.89 -18.78 6.70
CA MET A 1 -1.46 -17.47 7.08
C MET A 1 -0.98 -16.46 6.05
N SER A 2 -1.83 -15.52 5.63
CA SER A 2 -1.44 -14.48 4.67
C SER A 2 -0.56 -13.43 5.34
N ILE A 3 0.29 -12.76 4.56
CA ILE A 3 1.13 -11.66 5.01
C ILE A 3 0.76 -10.41 4.24
N ARG A 4 0.68 -9.29 4.95
CA ARG A 4 0.54 -7.97 4.36
C ARG A 4 1.82 -7.19 4.62
N ILE A 5 2.45 -6.71 3.56
CA ILE A 5 3.64 -5.86 3.60
C ILE A 5 3.23 -4.46 3.16
N THR A 6 3.60 -3.46 3.96
CA THR A 6 3.36 -2.04 3.67
C THR A 6 4.70 -1.35 3.48
N VAL A 7 4.87 -0.65 2.37
CA VAL A 7 6.08 0.12 2.07
C VAL A 7 5.73 1.58 1.91
N TYR A 8 6.21 2.42 2.83
CA TYR A 8 6.09 3.87 2.75
C TYR A 8 7.32 4.47 2.10
N GLY A 9 7.11 5.34 1.12
CA GLY A 9 8.18 6.12 0.49
C GLY A 9 7.89 7.61 0.49
N ARG A 10 8.86 8.40 0.05
CA ARG A 10 8.68 9.85 -0.17
C ARG A 10 7.95 10.11 -1.50
N HIS A 11 6.63 9.92 -1.53
CA HIS A 11 5.80 10.16 -2.73
C HIS A 11 5.33 11.63 -2.89
N THR A 12 6.25 12.59 -2.77
CA THR A 12 5.89 14.02 -2.71
C THR A 12 5.11 14.50 -3.94
N ALA A 13 5.49 14.09 -5.15
CA ALA A 13 4.84 14.53 -6.39
C ALA A 13 3.43 13.94 -6.55
N THR A 14 3.27 12.63 -6.34
CA THR A 14 1.96 11.96 -6.44
C THR A 14 0.99 12.49 -5.38
N CYS A 15 1.44 12.67 -4.13
CA CYS A 15 0.62 13.28 -3.08
C CYS A 15 0.19 14.71 -3.45
N GLN A 16 1.07 15.52 -4.04
CA GLN A 16 0.72 16.86 -4.51
C GLN A 16 -0.32 16.83 -5.65
N SER A 17 -0.22 15.86 -6.56
CA SER A 17 -1.22 15.66 -7.61
C SER A 17 -2.58 15.32 -7.02
N VAL A 18 -2.65 14.40 -6.04
CA VAL A 18 -3.90 14.06 -5.33
C VAL A 18 -4.51 15.29 -4.65
N LEU A 19 -3.71 16.10 -3.95
CA LEU A 19 -4.17 17.34 -3.32
C LEU A 19 -4.69 18.36 -4.34
N SER A 20 -4.02 18.48 -5.48
CA SER A 20 -4.42 19.41 -6.55
C SER A 20 -5.72 18.97 -7.22
N ASN A 21 -5.85 17.67 -7.50
CA ASN A 21 -7.05 17.08 -8.07
C ASN A 21 -8.24 17.20 -7.12
N ALA A 22 -8.04 16.99 -5.82
CA ALA A 22 -9.09 17.18 -4.81
C ALA A 22 -9.66 18.61 -4.85
N ARG A 23 -8.79 19.63 -4.93
CA ARG A 23 -9.24 21.03 -5.05
C ARG A 23 -9.98 21.30 -6.36
N ALA A 24 -9.55 20.70 -7.47
CA ALA A 24 -10.23 20.81 -8.75
C ALA A 24 -11.64 20.18 -8.72
N LEU A 25 -11.86 19.20 -7.84
CA LEU A 25 -13.16 18.57 -7.57
C LEU A 25 -13.98 19.27 -6.48
N ASP A 26 -13.56 20.48 -6.06
CA ASP A 26 -14.16 21.27 -4.98
C ASP A 26 -14.10 20.62 -3.58
N ILE A 27 -13.15 19.69 -3.38
CA ILE A 27 -12.90 19.03 -2.09
C ILE A 27 -11.80 19.79 -1.35
N GLN A 28 -12.17 20.84 -0.62
CA GLN A 28 -11.24 21.69 0.15
C GLN A 28 -10.83 21.08 1.50
N GLY A 29 -11.54 20.03 1.93
CA GLY A 29 -11.34 19.39 3.23
C GLY A 29 -10.03 18.62 3.35
N LEU A 30 -9.43 18.20 2.22
CA LEU A 30 -8.20 17.40 2.19
C LEU A 30 -6.96 18.25 2.51
N ARG A 31 -6.26 17.91 3.60
CA ARG A 31 -5.08 18.67 4.07
C ARG A 31 -3.76 17.99 3.76
N SER A 32 -3.70 16.66 3.89
CA SER A 32 -2.50 15.91 3.56
C SER A 32 -2.84 14.53 3.01
N CYS A 33 -1.89 13.98 2.26
CA CYS A 33 -1.97 12.66 1.67
C CYS A 33 -0.64 11.95 1.89
N ARG A 34 -0.70 10.70 2.38
CA ARG A 34 0.43 9.77 2.38
C ARG A 34 0.06 8.57 1.52
N ILE A 35 1.03 8.06 0.77
CA ILE A 35 0.83 6.92 -0.11
C ILE A 35 1.77 5.80 0.32
N ALA A 36 1.29 4.57 0.28
CA ALA A 36 2.10 3.37 0.51
C ALA A 36 1.82 2.32 -0.57
N LYS A 37 2.84 1.53 -0.89
CA LYS A 37 2.71 0.32 -1.69
C LYS A 37 2.33 -0.83 -0.76
N LEU A 38 1.35 -1.64 -1.16
CA LEU A 38 0.91 -2.82 -0.45
C LEU A 38 1.22 -4.07 -1.25
N TYR A 39 1.71 -5.10 -0.56
CA TYR A 39 1.90 -6.44 -1.10
C TYR A 39 1.19 -7.43 -0.19
N PHE A 40 0.35 -8.27 -0.78
CA PHE A 40 -0.38 -9.33 -0.09
C PHE A 40 0.18 -10.66 -0.56
N LEU A 41 0.78 -11.41 0.35
CA LEU A 41 1.24 -12.78 0.10
C LEU A 41 0.18 -13.73 0.67
N ALA A 42 -0.28 -14.67 -0.16
CA ALA A 42 -1.28 -15.65 0.26
C ALA A 42 -0.78 -16.57 1.39
N GLU A 43 0.53 -16.76 1.47
CA GLU A 43 1.19 -17.62 2.45
C GLU A 43 2.37 -16.88 3.12
N ASN A 44 2.72 -17.34 4.31
CA ASN A 44 3.86 -16.80 5.06
C ASN A 44 5.13 -17.55 4.65
N PRO A 45 6.09 -16.93 3.93
CA PRO A 45 7.33 -17.58 3.51
C PRO A 45 8.38 -17.66 4.64
N GLY A 46 8.02 -17.23 5.85
CA GLY A 46 8.88 -17.11 7.03
C GLY A 46 9.45 -15.70 7.21
N THR A 47 9.66 -15.31 8.47
CA THR A 47 10.14 -13.97 8.86
C THR A 47 11.47 -13.58 8.22
N GLU A 48 12.38 -14.54 8.05
CA GLU A 48 13.67 -14.31 7.40
C GLU A 48 13.48 -13.97 5.92
N SER A 49 12.64 -14.74 5.21
CA SER A 49 12.27 -14.49 3.82
C SER A 49 11.60 -13.14 3.66
N ILE A 50 10.64 -12.79 4.52
CA ILE A 50 9.96 -11.48 4.49
C ILE A 50 10.97 -10.34 4.68
N SER A 51 11.87 -10.47 5.67
CA SER A 51 12.91 -9.46 5.92
C SER A 51 13.82 -9.26 4.71
N ARG A 52 14.22 -10.36 4.05
CA ARG A 52 15.01 -10.33 2.83
C ARG A 52 14.23 -9.71 1.66
N LEU A 53 12.95 -10.03 1.49
CA LEU A 53 12.11 -9.41 0.46
C LEU A 53 12.00 -7.89 0.64
N CYS A 54 11.73 -7.45 1.87
CA CYS A 54 11.68 -6.04 2.21
C CYS A 54 12.99 -5.33 1.87
N ALA A 55 14.13 -5.89 2.27
CA ALA A 55 15.44 -5.27 2.10
C ALA A 55 15.98 -5.29 0.65
N PHE A 56 15.68 -6.32 -0.13
CA PHE A 56 16.28 -6.50 -1.45
C PHE A 56 15.36 -6.17 -2.63
N LEU A 57 14.05 -6.36 -2.48
CA LEU A 57 13.11 -6.25 -3.61
C LEU A 57 12.05 -5.17 -3.42
N LEU A 58 11.56 -4.95 -2.20
CA LEU A 58 10.33 -4.17 -2.00
C LEU A 58 10.55 -2.71 -1.60
N ALA A 59 11.64 -2.41 -0.88
CA ALA A 59 11.92 -1.07 -0.37
C ALA A 59 13.34 -0.62 -0.75
N ASP A 60 13.43 0.63 -1.20
CA ASP A 60 14.71 1.34 -1.27
C ASP A 60 15.21 1.65 0.16
N PRO A 61 16.42 1.22 0.55
CA PRO A 61 16.89 1.31 1.93
C PRO A 61 17.19 2.74 2.42
N VAL A 62 17.18 3.73 1.52
CA VAL A 62 17.50 5.13 1.84
C VAL A 62 16.22 5.96 1.97
N THR A 63 15.21 5.66 1.14
CA THR A 63 14.04 6.53 0.96
C THR A 63 12.72 5.88 1.34
N GLU A 64 12.71 4.57 1.58
CA GLU A 64 11.51 3.80 1.89
C GLU A 64 11.66 2.97 3.17
N GLU A 65 10.53 2.80 3.86
CA GLU A 65 10.42 1.98 5.07
C GLU A 65 9.38 0.90 4.82
N ALA A 66 9.75 -0.36 5.08
CA ALA A 66 8.86 -1.51 4.96
C ALA A 66 8.49 -2.07 6.34
N SER A 67 7.21 -2.34 6.54
CA SER A 67 6.68 -3.09 7.68
C SER A 67 5.79 -4.22 7.19
N TRP A 68 5.57 -5.23 8.03
CA TRP A 68 4.70 -6.35 7.69
C TRP A 68 3.94 -6.84 8.91
N VAL A 69 2.79 -7.45 8.64
CA VAL A 69 1.86 -7.99 9.65
C VAL A 69 1.28 -9.31 9.16
N GLU A 70 0.91 -10.18 10.09
CA GLU A 70 0.19 -11.41 9.80
C GLU A 70 -1.31 -11.16 9.66
N GLY A 71 -1.91 -11.71 8.61
CA GLY A 71 -3.29 -11.45 8.24
C GLY A 71 -3.42 -10.33 7.20
N ALA A 72 -4.42 -10.45 6.33
CA ALA A 72 -4.75 -9.40 5.37
C ALA A 72 -5.54 -8.24 6.02
N ASP A 73 -6.23 -8.53 7.13
CA ASP A 73 -7.06 -7.61 7.90
C ASP A 73 -6.25 -6.90 9.00
N ASP A 74 -5.19 -6.18 8.61
CA ASP A 74 -4.66 -5.14 9.49
C ASP A 74 -5.45 -3.87 9.21
N ALA A 75 -6.66 -3.82 9.79
CA ALA A 75 -7.35 -2.56 9.97
C ALA A 75 -6.43 -1.71 10.87
N PRO A 76 -5.91 -0.57 10.40
CA PRO A 76 -5.01 0.27 11.18
C PRO A 76 -5.57 0.47 12.59
N SER A 77 -4.71 0.24 13.59
CA SER A 77 -5.06 0.48 14.99
C SER A 77 -5.73 1.84 15.12
N ALA A 78 -6.90 1.89 15.76
CA ALA A 78 -7.72 3.09 15.93
C ALA A 78 -6.95 4.29 16.56
N ASN A 79 -5.75 4.05 17.09
CA ASN A 79 -4.86 5.07 17.62
C ASN A 79 -3.94 5.73 16.58
N GLU A 80 -3.62 5.08 15.46
CA GLU A 80 -2.77 5.63 14.39
C GLU A 80 -3.54 6.56 13.45
N LEU A 81 -4.85 6.35 13.30
CA LEU A 81 -5.74 7.13 12.43
C LEU A 81 -6.61 8.14 13.16
N LYS A 82 -6.10 8.82 14.19
CA LYS A 82 -6.81 9.98 14.73
C LYS A 82 -6.83 11.08 13.63
N ASN A 83 -7.90 11.07 12.82
CA ASN A 83 -8.24 11.98 11.72
C ASN A 83 -7.69 11.66 10.32
N ALA A 84 -7.42 10.39 10.00
CA ALA A 84 -7.08 9.98 8.64
C ALA A 84 -8.05 8.91 8.12
N ALA A 85 -8.59 9.13 6.92
CA ALA A 85 -9.34 8.16 6.15
C ALA A 85 -8.37 7.34 5.29
N VAL A 86 -8.64 6.05 5.12
CA VAL A 86 -7.80 5.16 4.31
C VAL A 86 -8.60 4.68 3.11
N VAL A 87 -7.99 4.76 1.93
CA VAL A 87 -8.50 4.20 0.69
C VAL A 87 -7.44 3.26 0.11
N GLU A 88 -7.79 2.01 -0.12
CA GLU A 88 -6.90 1.03 -0.74
C GLU A 88 -7.41 0.67 -2.12
N VAL A 89 -6.53 0.80 -3.12
CA VAL A 89 -6.84 0.58 -4.52
C VAL A 89 -6.06 -0.63 -4.99
N ALA A 90 -6.78 -1.72 -5.23
CA ALA A 90 -6.25 -2.96 -5.78
C ALA A 90 -6.76 -3.17 -7.21
N LEU A 91 -6.05 -4.02 -7.96
CA LEU A 91 -6.50 -4.46 -9.28
C LEU A 91 -7.76 -5.33 -9.15
N ARG A 92 -8.65 -5.23 -10.14
CA ARG A 92 -9.85 -6.07 -10.18
C ARG A 92 -9.47 -7.54 -10.41
N PRO A 93 -10.26 -8.50 -9.88
CA PRO A 93 -10.05 -9.92 -10.17
C PRO A 93 -9.97 -10.19 -11.68
N GLY A 94 -9.00 -10.99 -12.09
CA GLY A 94 -8.74 -11.32 -13.50
C GLY A 94 -7.88 -10.31 -14.27
N VAL A 95 -7.53 -9.16 -13.66
CA VAL A 95 -6.53 -8.24 -14.23
C VAL A 95 -5.13 -8.75 -13.89
N THR A 96 -4.23 -8.72 -14.88
CA THR A 96 -2.84 -9.12 -14.68
C THR A 96 -2.09 -8.09 -13.84
N ASP A 97 -1.67 -8.50 -12.66
CA ASP A 97 -0.76 -7.74 -11.80
C ASP A 97 0.70 -8.07 -12.16
N VAL A 98 1.31 -7.22 -12.97
CA VAL A 98 2.71 -7.39 -13.41
C VAL A 98 3.67 -7.31 -12.22
N THR A 99 3.44 -6.38 -11.29
CA THR A 99 4.29 -6.19 -10.12
C THR A 99 4.26 -7.42 -9.22
N ALA A 100 3.08 -7.98 -8.97
CA ALA A 100 2.94 -9.23 -8.23
C ALA A 100 3.69 -10.38 -8.92
N ARG A 101 3.56 -10.52 -10.24
CA ARG A 101 4.23 -11.56 -11.00
C ARG A 101 5.75 -11.44 -10.95
N GLU A 102 6.30 -10.24 -11.08
CA GLU A 102 7.74 -10.01 -10.95
C GLU A 102 8.23 -10.24 -9.51
N LEU A 103 7.42 -9.94 -8.50
CA LEU A 103 7.75 -10.29 -7.12
C LEU A 103 7.85 -11.81 -6.92
N VAL A 104 6.88 -12.57 -7.41
CA VAL A 104 6.90 -14.04 -7.34
C VAL A 104 8.15 -14.59 -8.05
N ARG A 105 8.51 -14.02 -9.19
CA ARG A 105 9.74 -14.38 -9.90
C ARG A 105 10.98 -14.06 -9.06
N GLY A 106 11.07 -12.87 -8.48
CA GLY A 106 12.19 -12.47 -7.62
C GLY A 106 12.32 -13.35 -6.37
N MET A 107 11.20 -13.77 -5.77
CA MET A 107 11.19 -14.77 -4.68
C MET A 107 11.85 -16.08 -5.11
N ALA A 108 11.49 -16.60 -6.29
CA ALA A 108 12.07 -17.83 -6.83
C ALA A 108 13.57 -17.69 -7.10
N GLU A 109 13.99 -16.57 -7.68
CA GLU A 109 15.40 -16.27 -7.97
C GLU A 109 16.25 -16.16 -6.69
N LEU A 110 15.65 -15.73 -5.58
CA LEU A 110 16.29 -15.71 -4.25
C LEU A 110 16.21 -17.06 -3.50
N GLY A 111 15.65 -18.10 -4.11
CA GLY A 111 15.50 -19.42 -3.51
C GLY A 111 14.47 -19.49 -2.37
N MET A 112 13.50 -18.56 -2.36
CA MET A 112 12.44 -18.50 -1.35
C MET A 112 11.19 -19.29 -1.79
N PRO A 113 10.36 -19.75 -0.83
CA PRO A 113 9.05 -20.33 -1.16
C PRO A 113 8.18 -19.30 -1.89
N THR A 114 7.71 -19.64 -3.09
CA THR A 114 6.80 -18.79 -3.86
C THR A 114 5.35 -19.02 -3.44
N CYS A 115 4.54 -17.97 -3.45
CA CYS A 115 3.09 -18.05 -3.24
C CYS A 115 2.37 -17.08 -4.17
N GLU A 116 1.04 -17.11 -4.18
CA GLU A 116 0.26 -16.07 -4.86
C GLU A 116 0.47 -14.71 -4.18
N VAL A 117 0.64 -13.68 -5.02
CA VAL A 117 0.85 -12.30 -4.60
C VAL A 117 -0.20 -11.42 -5.26
N ALA A 118 -0.70 -10.42 -4.52
CA ALA A 118 -1.44 -9.29 -5.07
C ALA A 118 -0.85 -7.97 -4.59
N THR A 119 -0.96 -6.92 -5.40
CA THR A 119 -0.54 -5.57 -5.02
C THR A 119 -1.71 -4.60 -4.92
N ALA A 120 -1.52 -3.57 -4.09
CA ALA A 120 -2.44 -2.44 -4.01
C ALA A 120 -1.68 -1.16 -3.65
N THR A 121 -2.35 -0.03 -3.80
CA THR A 121 -1.88 1.28 -3.33
C THR A 121 -2.76 1.75 -2.19
N ARG A 122 -2.15 2.15 -1.08
CA ARG A 122 -2.84 2.74 0.07
C ARG A 122 -2.71 4.25 0.03
N TYR A 123 -3.83 4.94 0.17
CA TYR A 123 -3.93 6.38 0.34
C TYR A 123 -4.42 6.68 1.76
N GLU A 124 -3.60 7.39 2.53
CA GLU A 124 -3.96 7.91 3.84
C GLU A 124 -4.25 9.39 3.70
N LEU A 125 -5.51 9.75 3.86
CA LEU A 125 -6.06 11.06 3.57
C LEU A 125 -6.47 11.71 4.88
N SER A 126 -5.83 12.82 5.26
CA SER A 126 -6.19 13.55 6.48
C SER A 126 -6.80 14.91 6.17
N GLY A 127 -7.80 15.28 6.96
CA GLY A 127 -8.60 16.48 6.74
C GLY A 127 -10.05 16.33 7.18
N ALA A 128 -10.83 17.37 6.93
CA ALA A 128 -12.27 17.35 7.16
C ALA A 128 -12.97 16.81 5.91
N LEU A 129 -12.96 15.49 5.75
CA LEU A 129 -13.55 14.80 4.59
C LEU A 129 -14.87 14.15 4.99
N SER A 130 -15.90 14.36 4.18
CA SER A 130 -17.13 13.57 4.28
C SER A 130 -17.00 12.23 3.55
N ASP A 131 -17.87 11.28 3.85
CA ASP A 131 -17.95 10.02 3.08
C ASP A 131 -18.23 10.26 1.59
N ALA A 132 -18.94 11.34 1.25
CA ALA A 132 -19.19 11.70 -0.14
C ALA A 132 -17.91 12.17 -0.84
N ASP A 133 -17.06 12.91 -0.14
CA ASP A 133 -15.76 13.35 -0.66
C ASP A 133 -14.83 12.16 -0.87
N LEU A 134 -14.77 11.23 0.09
CA LEU A 134 -13.98 10.00 -0.04
C LEU A 134 -14.43 9.16 -1.23
N ARG A 135 -15.75 9.00 -1.43
CA ARG A 135 -16.28 8.28 -2.60
C ARG A 135 -15.95 8.98 -3.92
N ARG A 136 -15.87 10.32 -3.94
CA ARG A 136 -15.46 11.07 -5.14
C ARG A 136 -13.97 10.95 -5.41
N LEU A 137 -13.14 10.95 -4.37
CA LEU A 137 -11.70 10.75 -4.51
C LEU A 137 -11.33 9.33 -4.95
N ALA A 138 -12.18 8.35 -4.69
CA ALA A 138 -11.97 6.94 -5.04
C ALA A 138 -12.53 6.52 -6.41
N GLN A 139 -13.13 7.44 -7.18
CA GLN A 139 -13.65 7.18 -8.54
C GLN A 139 -12.59 7.45 -9.60
#